data_AF-A0A9E4PQ95-F1
#
_entry.id   AF-A0A9E4PQ95-F1
#
_cell.length_a   1.000
_cell.length_b   1.000
_cell.length_c   1.000
_cell.angle_alpha   90.00
_cell.angle_beta   90.00
_cell.angle_gamma   90.00
#
_symmetry.space_group_name_H-M   'P 1'
#
loop_
_entity.id
_entity.type
_entity.pdbx_description
1 polymer ?
#
loop_
_entity_poly.entity_id
_entity_poly.type
_entity_poly.pdbx_seq_one_letter_code
_entity_poly.pdbx_strand_id
1 'polypeptide(L)' 'MPVTDAPIPFQVTRELLLDIYQAAREAFPAECCGWLAGPADGDEVTAARRCVNAQDSGTHP' A
#
# COMPACT_ATOMS: atom_id res chain seq x y z
N MET A 1 3.55 15.30 -29.61
CA MET A 1 3.70 13.98 -28.95
C MET A 1 2.33 13.62 -28.39
N PRO A 2 1.71 12.50 -28.78
CA PRO A 2 0.41 12.13 -28.22
C PRO A 2 0.61 11.79 -26.74
N VAL A 3 -0.19 12.40 -25.86
CA VAL A 3 -0.22 12.01 -24.45
C VAL A 3 -0.96 10.68 -24.40
N THR A 4 -0.29 9.60 -24.04
CA THR A 4 -0.96 8.35 -23.72
C THR A 4 -1.54 8.50 -22.33
N ASP A 5 -2.86 8.41 -22.19
CA ASP A 5 -3.60 8.55 -20.92
C ASP A 5 -3.37 7.37 -19.94
N ALA A 6 -2.26 6.65 -20.14
CA ALA A 6 -1.90 5.50 -19.35
C ALA A 6 -1.15 5.96 -18.09
N PRO A 7 -1.54 5.48 -16.90
CA PRO A 7 -0.81 5.78 -15.67
C PRO A 7 0.63 5.28 -15.78
N ILE A 8 1.58 6.11 -15.33
CA ILE A 8 2.99 5.74 -15.26
C ILE A 8 3.17 4.81 -14.05
N PRO A 9 3.71 3.59 -14.22
CA PRO A 9 3.98 2.70 -13.09
C PRO A 9 5.01 3.30 -12.14
N PHE A 10 4.77 3.18 -10.84
CA PHE A 10 5.78 3.46 -9.82
C PHE A 10 6.56 2.19 -9.45
N GLN A 11 7.83 2.37 -9.11
CA GLN A 11 8.73 1.36 -8.62
C GLN A 11 8.46 1.08 -7.14
N VAL A 12 8.40 -0.20 -6.77
CA VAL A 12 8.32 -0.65 -5.38
C VAL A 12 9.48 -1.59 -5.13
N THR A 13 10.27 -1.29 -4.11
CA THR A 13 11.41 -2.14 -3.75
C THR A 13 10.93 -3.50 -3.26
N ARG A 14 11.78 -4.53 -3.42
CA ARG A 14 11.48 -5.88 -2.91
C ARG A 14 11.25 -5.89 -1.40
N GLU A 15 11.96 -5.05 -0.66
CA GLU A 15 11.84 -4.92 0.79
C GLU A 15 10.43 -4.44 1.17
N LEU A 16 9.94 -3.37 0.52
CA LEU A 16 8.57 -2.88 0.73
C LEU A 16 7.50 -3.91 0.37
N LEU A 17 7.70 -4.67 -0.72
CA LEU A 17 6.78 -5.76 -1.08
C LEU A 17 6.72 -6.84 0.00
N LEU A 18 7.85 -7.17 0.63
CA LEU A 18 7.89 -8.13 1.74
C LEU A 18 7.21 -7.59 3.00
N ASP A 19 7.38 -6.30 3.31
CA ASP A 19 6.70 -5.66 4.44
C ASP A 19 5.18 -5.66 4.27
N ILE A 20 4.70 -5.36 3.05
CA ILE A 20 3.28 -5.42 2.70
C ILE A 20 2.76 -6.86 2.82
N TYR A 21 3.51 -7.82 2.29
CA TYR A 21 3.16 -9.24 2.37
C TYR A 21 3.07 -9.72 3.83
N GLN A 22 4.04 -9.32 4.66
CA GLN A 22 4.05 -9.66 6.08
C GLN A 22 2.82 -9.06 6.79
N ALA A 23 2.47 -7.80 6.51
CA ALA A 23 1.28 -7.17 7.07
C ALA A 23 -0.01 -7.93 6.70
N ALA A 24 -0.15 -8.32 5.43
CA ALA A 24 -1.29 -9.11 4.96
C ALA A 24 -1.34 -10.50 5.60
N ARG A 25 -0.18 -11.10 5.90
CA ARG A 25 -0.11 -12.39 6.58
C ARG A 25 -0.53 -12.32 8.03
N GLU A 26 -0.12 -11.27 8.74
CA GLU A 26 -0.49 -11.03 10.13
C GLU A 26 -1.98 -10.73 10.30
N ALA A 27 -2.60 -10.06 9.33
CA ALA A 27 -4.03 -9.73 9.37
C ALA A 27 -4.95 -10.90 8.99
N PHE A 28 -4.45 -11.92 8.28
CA PHE A 28 -5.28 -13.01 7.79
C PHE A 28 -6.01 -13.75 8.93
N PRO A 29 -7.32 -14.05 8.80
CA PRO A 29 -8.16 -13.94 7.59
C PRO A 29 -8.86 -12.59 7.40
N ALA A 30 -8.65 -11.63 8.28
CA ALA A 30 -9.24 -10.31 8.16
C ALA A 30 -8.66 -9.52 6.99
N GLU A 31 -9.43 -8.56 6.50
CA GLU A 31 -8.95 -7.57 5.56
C GLU A 31 -7.90 -6.68 6.26
N CYS A 32 -6.88 -6.20 5.53
CA CYS A 32 -5.99 -5.15 6.01
C CYS A 32 -5.89 -4.02 4.99
N CYS A 33 -5.74 -2.79 5.48
CA CYS A 33 -5.54 -1.61 4.65
C CYS A 33 -4.32 -0.80 5.09
N GLY A 34 -3.86 0.06 4.20
CA GLY A 34 -2.65 0.86 4.38
C GLY A 34 -2.50 1.87 3.25
N TRP A 35 -1.43 2.66 3.31
CA TRP A 35 -1.08 3.60 2.26
C TRP A 35 0.41 3.54 1.93
N LEU A 36 0.72 3.83 0.67
CA LEU A 36 2.09 3.93 0.16
C LEU A 36 2.48 5.40 0.05
N ALA A 37 3.73 5.70 0.35
CA ALA A 37 4.30 7.04 0.30
C ALA A 37 5.52 7.08 -0.62
N GLY A 38 5.69 8.21 -1.30
CA GLY A 38 6.84 8.48 -2.14
C GLY A 38 6.94 9.99 -2.41
N PRO A 39 8.00 10.46 -3.08
CA PRO A 39 8.11 11.83 -3.53
C PRO A 39 6.95 12.19 -4.47
N ALA A 40 6.41 13.41 -4.37
CA ALA A 40 5.27 13.85 -5.18
C ALA A 40 5.55 13.82 -6.70
N ASP A 41 6.79 14.12 -7.09
CA ASP A 41 7.28 14.08 -8.47
C ASP A 41 8.20 12.86 -8.73
N GLY A 42 8.16 11.87 -7.84
CA GLY A 42 8.97 10.66 -7.93
C GLY A 42 8.23 9.51 -8.60
N ASP A 43 8.99 8.55 -9.11
CA ASP A 43 8.48 7.30 -9.66
C ASP A 43 8.67 6.13 -8.69
N GLU A 44 9.01 6.37 -7.43
CA GLU A 44 9.29 5.34 -6.43
C GLU A 44 8.42 5.44 -5.18
N VAL A 45 8.08 4.29 -4.61
CA VAL A 45 7.52 4.16 -3.28
C VAL A 45 8.67 3.98 -2.29
N THR A 46 8.73 4.86 -1.29
CA THR A 46 9.76 4.85 -0.25
C THR A 46 9.25 4.35 1.10
N ALA A 47 7.93 4.29 1.30
CA ALA A 47 7.34 3.75 2.52
C ALA A 47 5.98 3.08 2.29
N ALA A 48 5.69 2.05 3.08
CA ALA A 48 4.37 1.46 3.25
C ALA A 48 3.95 1.62 4.71
N ARG A 49 2.76 2.16 4.95
CA ARG A 49 2.23 2.34 6.32
C ARG A 49 0.93 1.57 6.48
N ARG A 50 0.89 0.75 7.52
CA ARG A 50 -0.31 0.04 7.95
C ARG A 50 -1.30 1.04 8.54
N CYS A 51 -2.57 0.92 8.19
CA CYS A 51 -3.63 1.60 8.92
C CYS A 51 -3.94 0.82 10.20
N VAL A 52 -4.40 1.51 11.24
CA VAL A 52 -5.02 0.84 12.38
C VAL A 52 -6.31 0.21 11.88
N ASN A 53 -6.42 -1.10 11.98
CA ASN A 53 -7.53 -1.85 11.42
C ASN A 53 -8.76 -1.66 12.32
N ALA A 54 -9.61 -0.69 11.99
CA ALA A 54 -10.79 -0.36 12.78
C ALA A 54 -11.93 -1.42 12.69
N GLN A 55 -11.75 -2.49 11.91
CA GLN A 55 -12.64 -3.65 11.96
C GLN A 55 -12.64 -4.35 13.33
N ASP A 56 -11.52 -4.30 14.06
CA ASP A 56 -11.39 -4.92 15.39
C ASP A 56 -12.14 -4.13 16.49
N SER A 57 -12.53 -2.88 16.21
CA SER A 57 -13.27 -2.01 17.15
C SER A 57 -14.79 -2.23 17.18
N GLY A 58 -15.30 -3.29 16.53
CA GLY A 58 -16.70 -3.70 16.67
C GLY A 58 -17.74 -2.77 16.02
N THR A 59 -17.32 -1.84 15.16
CA THR A 59 -18.20 -0.91 14.43
C THR A 59 -18.67 -1.42 13.06
N HIS A 60 -18.55 -2.73 12.81
CA HIS A 60 -19.28 -3.34 11.71
C HIS A 60 -20.77 -3.48 12.09
N PRO A 61 -21.72 -3.12 11.21
CA PRO A 61 -23.13 -3.49 11.38
C PRO A 61 -23.31 -5.01 11.47
#